data_AF-A0A8T5TJ83-F1
#
_entry.id   AF-A0A8T5TJ83-F1
#
_cell.length_a   1.000
_cell.length_b   1.000
_cell.length_c   1.000
_cell.angle_alpha   90.00
_cell.angle_beta   90.00
_cell.angle_gamma   90.00
#
_symmetry.space_group_name_H-M   'P 1'
#
loop_
_entity.id
_entity.type
_entity.pdbx_description
1 polymer ?
#
loop_
_entity_poly.entity_id
_entity_poly.type
_entity_poly.pdbx_seq_one_letter_code
_entity_poly.pdbx_strand_id
1 'polypeptide(L)'
;MTKEIDVSEMMIYAKALHCGIRWQIIEILREGSKSSDEIFQILNKKKENMLKNPKECQGKCRDDTVKELNKPSLYYHLRELEKVEIIELDEYKPSKGGRAPEKVWKLSIEKLTINFK
;
A
#
# COMPACT_ATOMS: atom_id res chain seq x y z
N MET A 1 14.53 7.33 6.98
CA MET A 1 15.46 6.16 6.90
C MET A 1 15.64 5.76 5.44
N THR A 2 16.87 5.56 4.97
CA THR A 2 17.15 5.16 3.57
C THR A 2 17.36 3.65 3.48
N LYS A 3 16.69 3.00 2.53
CA LYS A 3 16.95 1.62 2.11
C LYS A 3 17.78 1.64 0.84
N GLU A 4 18.90 0.95 0.84
CA GLU A 4 19.77 0.79 -0.33
C GLU A 4 19.67 -0.65 -0.80
N ILE A 5 19.56 -0.83 -2.11
CA ILE A 5 19.46 -2.15 -2.76
C ILE A 5 20.36 -2.19 -3.98
N ASP A 6 20.80 -3.40 -4.34
CA ASP A 6 21.55 -3.64 -5.57
C ASP A 6 20.64 -4.12 -6.72
N VAL A 7 21.19 -4.16 -7.94
CA VAL A 7 20.49 -4.65 -9.14
C VAL A 7 19.94 -6.06 -8.96
N SER A 8 20.62 -6.92 -8.19
CA SER A 8 20.19 -8.29 -7.89
C SER A 8 18.84 -8.33 -7.15
N GLU A 9 18.52 -7.32 -6.34
CA GLU A 9 17.28 -7.19 -5.57
C GLU A 9 16.21 -6.39 -6.31
N MET A 10 16.60 -5.64 -7.36
CA MET A 10 15.71 -4.76 -8.13
C MET A 10 14.43 -5.45 -8.57
N MET A 11 14.51 -6.71 -9.03
CA MET A 11 13.34 -7.45 -9.49
C MET A 11 12.34 -7.76 -8.38
N ILE A 12 12.79 -7.91 -7.13
CA ILE A 12 11.92 -8.15 -5.98
C ILE A 12 11.14 -6.86 -5.66
N TYR A 13 11.83 -5.72 -5.64
CA TYR A 13 11.20 -4.41 -5.45
C TYR A 13 10.28 -4.02 -6.61
N ALA A 14 10.68 -4.30 -7.86
CA ALA A 14 9.83 -4.09 -9.03
C ALA A 14 8.53 -4.88 -8.93
N LYS A 15 8.58 -6.15 -8.49
CA LYS A 15 7.38 -6.97 -8.24
C LYS A 15 6.48 -6.36 -7.17
N ALA A 16 7.05 -5.86 -6.07
CA ALA A 16 6.31 -5.21 -4.99
C ALA A 16 5.74 -3.84 -5.40
N LEU A 17 6.38 -3.10 -6.31
CA LEU A 17 5.99 -1.74 -6.69
C LEU A 17 5.23 -1.65 -8.03
N HIS A 18 5.06 -2.74 -8.80
CA HIS A 18 4.41 -2.63 -10.11
C HIS A 18 2.91 -2.27 -10.07
N CYS A 19 2.23 -2.46 -8.93
CA CYS A 19 0.77 -2.36 -8.84
C CYS A 19 0.35 -1.00 -8.28
N GLY A 20 -0.57 -0.31 -8.95
CA GLY A 20 -1.05 1.02 -8.56
C GLY A 20 -1.67 1.09 -7.16
N ILE A 21 -2.36 0.04 -6.71
CA ILE A 21 -2.93 -0.02 -5.35
C ILE A 21 -1.83 0.06 -4.28
N ARG A 22 -0.67 -0.54 -4.50
CA ARG A 22 0.45 -0.50 -3.54
C ARG A 22 1.03 0.90 -3.41
N TRP A 23 1.08 1.68 -4.49
CA TRP A 23 1.42 3.11 -4.42
C TRP A 23 0.37 3.92 -3.66
N GLN A 24 -0.92 3.62 -3.83
CA GLN A 24 -1.96 4.29 -3.05
C GLN A 24 -1.85 3.97 -1.55
N ILE A 25 -1.47 2.73 -1.19
CA ILE A 25 -1.20 2.36 0.21
C ILE A 25 -0.01 3.16 0.75
N ILE A 26 1.09 3.24 0.01
CA ILE A 26 2.27 4.04 0.41
C ILE A 26 1.87 5.50 0.66
N GLU A 27 1.07 6.11 -0.23
CA GLU A 27 0.61 7.49 -0.05
C GLU A 27 -0.29 7.66 1.18
N ILE A 28 -1.17 6.69 1.47
CA ILE A 28 -2.02 6.70 2.67
C ILE A 28 -1.18 6.64 3.96
N LEU A 29 -0.11 5.84 3.95
CA LEU A 29 0.79 5.66 5.09
C LEU A 29 1.82 6.79 5.23
N ARG A 30 2.00 7.61 4.20
CA ARG A 30 2.79 8.83 4.27
C ARG A 30 2.19 9.85 5.24
N GLU A 31 0.87 9.82 5.44
CA GLU A 31 0.16 10.66 6.41
C GLU A 31 0.26 10.14 7.86
N GLY A 32 0.96 9.03 8.08
CA GLY A 32 1.10 8.36 9.38
C GLY A 32 0.52 6.95 9.40
N SER A 33 0.68 6.28 10.54
CA SER A 33 0.26 4.89 10.73
C SER A 33 -1.25 4.71 10.55
N LYS A 34 -1.68 3.61 9.92
CA LYS A 34 -3.10 3.30 9.66
C LYS A 34 -3.39 1.81 9.86
N SER A 35 -4.57 1.49 10.39
CA SER A 35 -5.04 0.10 10.45
C SER A 35 -5.36 -0.45 9.06
N SER A 36 -5.34 -1.78 8.91
CA SER A 36 -5.80 -2.42 7.67
C SER A 36 -7.23 -2.01 7.28
N ASP A 37 -8.13 -1.78 8.25
CA ASP A 37 -9.50 -1.35 7.95
C ASP A 37 -9.55 0.12 7.52
N GLU A 38 -8.76 1.01 8.16
CA GLU A 38 -8.63 2.41 7.75
C GLU A 38 -8.08 2.53 6.32
N ILE A 39 -7.04 1.76 5.97
CA ILE A 39 -6.49 1.71 4.61
C ILE A 39 -7.57 1.24 3.62
N PHE A 40 -8.30 0.17 3.96
CA PHE A 40 -9.37 -0.36 3.11
C PHE A 40 -10.47 0.67 2.84
N GLN A 41 -10.95 1.35 3.88
CA GLN A 41 -11.98 2.38 3.78
C GLN A 41 -11.53 3.56 2.92
N ILE A 42 -10.29 4.04 3.11
CA ILE A 42 -9.75 5.17 2.33
C ILE A 42 -9.62 4.79 0.85
N LEU A 43 -9.13 3.59 0.54
CA LEU A 43 -9.00 3.12 -0.85
C LEU A 43 -10.37 2.99 -1.54
N ASN A 44 -11.39 2.46 -0.84
CA ASN A 44 -12.74 2.37 -1.38
C ASN A 44 -13.35 3.76 -1.61
N LYS A 45 -13.19 4.68 -0.66
CA LYS A 45 -13.66 6.07 -0.82
C LYS A 45 -12.98 6.76 -2.01
N LYS A 46 -11.66 6.57 -2.20
CA LYS A 46 -10.93 7.06 -3.38
C LYS A 46 -11.50 6.46 -4.67
N LYS A 47 -11.74 5.14 -4.72
CA LYS A 47 -12.36 4.47 -5.86
C LYS A 47 -13.74 5.02 -6.19
N GLU A 48 -14.61 5.18 -5.20
CA GLU A 48 -15.95 5.76 -5.38
C GLU A 48 -15.88 7.19 -5.93
N ASN A 49 -14.97 8.02 -5.42
CA ASN A 49 -14.79 9.38 -5.90
C ASN A 49 -14.29 9.43 -7.35
N MET A 50 -13.35 8.54 -7.73
CA MET A 50 -12.90 8.42 -9.12
C MET A 50 -14.03 8.00 -10.06
N LEU A 51 -14.91 7.10 -9.62
CA LEU A 51 -16.09 6.69 -10.39
C LEU A 51 -17.12 7.83 -10.55
N LYS A 52 -17.26 8.68 -9.52
CA LYS A 52 -18.18 9.84 -9.53
C LYS A 52 -17.65 11.02 -10.35
N ASN A 53 -16.34 11.20 -10.44
CA ASN A 53 -15.69 12.32 -11.15
C ASN A 53 -14.65 11.84 -12.18
N PRO A 54 -15.07 11.34 -13.36
CA PRO A 54 -14.14 10.76 -14.35
C PRO A 54 -13.14 11.74 -14.96
N LYS A 55 -13.34 13.06 -14.81
CA LYS A 55 -12.53 14.11 -15.46
C LYS A 55 -11.21 14.44 -14.76
N GLU A 56 -10.97 13.94 -13.54
CA GLU A 56 -9.68 14.11 -12.83
C GLU A 56 -8.66 13.04 -13.20
N CYS A 57 -9.05 12.00 -13.94
CA CYS A 57 -8.08 11.06 -14.48
C CYS A 57 -7.45 11.70 -15.75
N GLN A 58 -6.18 12.08 -15.65
CA GLN A 58 -5.37 12.55 -16.79
C GLN A 58 -5.06 11.41 -17.78
N GLY A 59 -6.05 10.61 -18.17
CA GLY A 59 -5.89 9.48 -19.09
C GLY A 59 -4.96 8.36 -18.60
N LYS A 60 -4.67 8.29 -17.28
CA LYS A 60 -3.73 7.31 -16.69
C LYS A 60 -4.38 6.10 -16.02
N CYS A 61 -5.71 5.98 -16.03
CA CYS A 61 -6.37 4.78 -15.54
C CYS A 61 -6.08 3.63 -16.53
N ARG A 62 -4.97 2.91 -16.33
CA ARG A 62 -4.86 1.57 -16.87
C ARG A 62 -5.98 0.74 -16.23
N ASP A 63 -6.79 0.17 -17.10
CA ASP A 63 -8.05 -0.56 -16.87
C ASP A 63 -7.96 -1.71 -15.84
N ASP A 64 -6.75 -2.08 -15.41
CA ASP A 64 -6.48 -3.14 -14.45
C ASP A 64 -6.49 -2.69 -12.97
N THR A 65 -6.43 -1.38 -12.69
CA THR A 65 -6.30 -0.85 -11.31
C THR A 65 -7.58 -0.90 -10.46
N VAL A 66 -8.73 -1.21 -11.06
CA VAL A 66 -10.04 -1.18 -10.39
C VAL A 66 -10.63 -2.58 -10.20
N LYS A 67 -9.86 -3.63 -10.47
CA LYS A 67 -10.29 -5.02 -10.22
C LYS A 67 -10.37 -5.27 -8.71
N GLU A 68 -11.61 -5.40 -8.22
CA GLU A 68 -12.07 -5.80 -6.89
C GLU A 68 -11.05 -5.72 -5.73
N LEU A 69 -10.88 -4.52 -5.17
CA LEU A 69 -10.30 -4.40 -3.83
C LEU A 69 -11.26 -5.02 -2.81
N ASN A 70 -10.85 -6.14 -2.22
CA ASN A 70 -11.53 -6.81 -1.12
C ASN A 70 -10.52 -7.01 0.02
N LYS A 71 -10.97 -7.43 1.21
CA LYS A 71 -10.06 -7.59 2.36
C LYS A 71 -8.93 -8.58 2.10
N PRO A 72 -9.17 -9.79 1.53
CA PRO A 72 -8.09 -10.69 1.15
C PRO A 72 -7.06 -10.07 0.19
N SER A 73 -7.48 -9.35 -0.85
CA SER A 73 -6.57 -8.72 -1.80
C SER A 73 -5.78 -7.57 -1.17
N LEU A 74 -6.37 -6.81 -0.24
CA LEU A 74 -5.64 -5.82 0.55
C LEU A 74 -4.50 -6.46 1.36
N TYR A 75 -4.78 -7.56 2.06
CA TYR A 75 -3.74 -8.24 2.85
C TYR A 75 -2.60 -8.78 1.98
N TYR A 76 -2.92 -9.24 0.77
CA TYR A 76 -1.90 -9.59 -0.22
C TYR A 76 -1.00 -8.39 -0.54
N HIS A 77 -1.58 -7.22 -0.84
CA HIS A 77 -0.80 -6.01 -1.16
C HIS A 77 0.07 -5.54 0.01
N LEU A 78 -0.47 -5.55 1.23
CA LEU A 78 0.28 -5.20 2.44
C LEU A 78 1.47 -6.16 2.64
N ARG A 79 1.25 -7.46 2.49
CA ARG A 79 2.31 -8.46 2.61
C ARG A 79 3.42 -8.28 1.58
N GLU A 80 3.08 -7.94 0.33
CA GLU A 80 4.09 -7.72 -0.71
C GLU A 80 4.97 -6.49 -0.43
N LEU A 81 4.41 -5.45 0.20
CA LEU A 81 5.18 -4.27 0.63
C LEU A 81 6.01 -4.56 1.89
N GLU A 82 5.44 -5.33 2.83
CA GLU A 82 6.11 -5.77 4.06
C GLU A 82 7.33 -6.65 3.75
N LYS A 83 7.20 -7.59 2.80
CA LYS A 83 8.30 -8.47 2.36
C LYS A 83 9.54 -7.73 1.88
N VAL A 84 9.38 -6.53 1.35
CA VAL A 84 10.48 -5.69 0.86
C VAL A 84 10.79 -4.53 1.80
N GLU A 85 10.24 -4.58 3.01
CA GLU A 85 10.50 -3.62 4.10
C GLU A 85 10.20 -2.18 3.70
N ILE A 86 9.20 -1.96 2.84
CA ILE A 86 8.69 -0.61 2.55
C ILE A 86 7.68 -0.16 3.61
N ILE A 87 6.94 -1.14 4.15
CA ILE A 87 6.06 -0.95 5.29
C ILE A 87 6.41 -1.96 6.37
N GLU A 88 6.02 -1.66 7.60
CA GLU A 88 6.12 -2.58 8.73
C GLU A 88 4.88 -2.51 9.62
N LEU A 89 4.71 -3.54 10.46
CA LEU A 89 3.73 -3.53 11.53
C LEU A 89 4.17 -2.53 12.60
N ASP A 90 3.32 -1.56 12.91
CA ASP A 90 3.56 -0.58 13.96
C ASP A 90 3.06 -1.11 15.31
N GLU A 91 1.78 -1.51 15.35
CA GLU A 91 1.14 -2.04 16.54
C GLU A 91 -0.10 -2.88 16.21
N TYR A 92 -0.69 -3.48 17.25
CA TYR A 92 -2.01 -4.09 17.18
C TYR A 92 -3.03 -3.18 17.88
N LYS A 93 -4.03 -2.71 17.12
CA LYS A 93 -5.13 -1.90 17.65
C LYS A 93 -6.25 -2.81 18.16
N PRO A 94 -6.69 -2.68 19.42
CA PRO A 94 -7.82 -3.45 19.94
C PRO A 94 -9.09 -3.20 19.13
N SER A 95 -9.80 -4.27 18.78
CA SER A 95 -11.08 -4.17 18.09
C SER A 95 -12.23 -4.23 19.09
N LYS A 96 -13.30 -3.46 18.83
CA LYS A 96 -14.51 -3.49 19.67
C LYS A 96 -15.24 -4.83 19.53
N GLY A 97 -15.76 -5.34 20.65
CA GLY A 97 -16.70 -6.47 20.70
C GLY A 97 -16.05 -7.86 20.61
N GLY A 98 -14.86 -8.04 21.18
CA GLY A 98 -14.19 -9.35 21.22
C GLY A 98 -13.67 -9.85 19.87
N ARG A 99 -13.65 -8.98 18.85
CA ARG A 99 -13.04 -9.28 17.55
C ARG A 99 -11.52 -9.33 17.68
N ALA A 100 -10.89 -10.08 16.78
CA ALA A 100 -9.44 -10.12 16.67
C ALA A 100 -8.87 -8.69 16.47
N PRO A 101 -7.74 -8.36 17.10
CA PRO A 101 -7.12 -7.05 16.98
C PRO A 101 -6.69 -6.76 15.54
N GLU A 102 -6.70 -5.48 15.16
CA GLU A 102 -6.32 -5.02 13.84
C GLU A 102 -4.83 -4.69 13.77
N LYS A 103 -4.18 -5.06 12.67
CA LYS A 103 -2.81 -4.63 12.37
C LYS A 103 -2.81 -3.16 11.98
N VAL A 104 -1.95 -2.39 12.62
CA VAL A 104 -1.60 -1.01 12.25
C VAL A 104 -0.27 -1.03 11.52
N TRP A 105 -0.22 -0.36 10.38
CA TRP A 105 0.93 -0.35 9.48
C TRP A 105 1.51 1.06 9.39
N LYS A 106 2.82 1.15 9.16
CA LYS A 106 3.52 2.42 8.87
C LYS A 106 4.56 2.24 7.78
N LEU A 107 5.01 3.36 7.20
CA LEU A 107 6.21 3.35 6.35
C LEU A 107 7.44 3.08 7.23
N SER A 108 8.23 2.08 6.85
CA SER A 108 9.52 1.77 7.48
C SER A 108 10.68 2.53 6.83
N ILE A 109 10.50 2.98 5.58
CA ILE A 109 11.52 3.69 4.81
C ILE A 109 10.99 5.04 4.32
N GLU A 110 11.92 5.96 4.14
CA GLU A 110 11.68 7.30 3.59
C GLU A 110 12.22 7.41 2.16
N LYS A 111 13.28 6.66 1.86
CA LYS A 111 13.97 6.70 0.57
C LYS A 111 14.43 5.31 0.17
N LEU A 112 14.23 4.96 -1.09
CA LEU A 112 14.80 3.77 -1.73
C LEU A 112 15.88 4.22 -2.72
N THR A 113 17.11 3.75 -2.55
CA THR A 113 18.23 3.98 -3.46
C THR A 113 18.59 2.67 -4.14
N ILE A 114 18.79 2.71 -5.47
CA ILE A 114 19.21 1.53 -6.25
C ILE A 114 20.63 1.77 -6.74
N ASN A 115 21.54 0.89 -6.36
CA ASN A 115 22.89 0.88 -6.87
C ASN A 115 22.97 0.04 -8.14
N PHE A 116 23.53 0.62 -9.21
CA PHE A 116 23.74 0.00 -10.52
C PHE A 116 25.20 -0.35 -10.80
N LYS A 117 26.12 -0.03 -9.88
CA LYS A 117 27.57 -0.21 -10.03
C LYS A 117 28.04 -1.47 -9.33
#